data_AF-A0A6C0IWS4-F1
#
_entry.id   AF-A0A6C0IWS4-F1
#
_cell.length_a   1.000
_cell.length_b   1.000
_cell.length_c   1.000
_cell.angle_alpha   90.00
_cell.angle_beta   90.00
_cell.angle_gamma   90.00
#
_symmetry.space_group_name_H-M   'P 1'
#
loop_
_entity.id
_entity.type
_entity.pdbx_description
1 polymer ?
#
loop_
_entity_poly.entity_id
_entity_poly.type
_entity_poly.pdbx_seq_one_letter_code
_entity_poly.pdbx_strand_id
1 'polypeptide(L)'
;MNIIIFLSHNRCKNVEEFILFCKKNFIIIKIYDQNNVYKRDDYNDEVDFYISFLNPYIIKDERIINKGCINFHPSPPKYKGVCGASLSLYYNDNDA
;
A
#
# COMPACT_ATOMS: atom_id res chain seq x y z
N MET A 1 -0.59 0.50 -17.73
CA MET A 1 -1.38 0.28 -16.50
C MET A 1 -1.12 1.44 -15.57
N ASN A 2 -2.16 2.20 -15.28
CA ASN A 2 -2.19 3.40 -14.45
C ASN A 2 -2.42 3.00 -12.99
N ILE A 3 -1.54 3.46 -12.10
CA ILE A 3 -1.62 3.12 -10.68
C ILE A 3 -1.62 4.36 -9.79
N ILE A 4 -2.28 4.24 -8.64
CA ILE A 4 -2.11 5.13 -7.49
C ILE A 4 -1.47 4.33 -6.36
N ILE A 5 -0.55 4.96 -5.63
CA ILE A 5 0.18 4.33 -4.52
C ILE A 5 -0.15 5.04 -3.20
N PHE A 6 -0.37 4.26 -2.14
CA PHE A 6 -0.52 4.73 -0.75
C PHE A 6 0.63 4.18 0.11
N LEU A 7 1.34 5.07 0.81
CA LEU A 7 2.55 4.76 1.57
C LEU A 7 2.48 5.24 3.02
N SER A 8 3.28 4.64 3.90
CA SER A 8 3.48 5.14 5.27
C SER A 8 4.41 6.34 5.37
N HIS A 9 5.61 6.24 4.78
CA HIS A 9 6.71 7.19 4.91
C HIS A 9 7.72 6.98 3.79
N ASN A 10 8.15 8.08 3.17
CA ASN A 10 8.97 8.08 1.96
C ASN A 10 10.47 7.95 2.25
N ARG A 11 10.85 7.60 3.48
CA ARG A 11 12.25 7.62 3.97
C ARG A 11 12.73 6.26 4.46
N CYS A 12 12.05 5.18 4.08
CA CYS A 12 12.49 3.82 4.34
C CYS A 12 13.05 3.22 3.04
N LYS A 13 14.20 2.55 3.12
CA LYS A 13 14.85 1.89 1.96
C LYS A 13 13.89 0.99 1.18
N ASN A 14 13.07 0.20 1.87
CA ASN A 14 12.11 -0.70 1.23
C ASN A 14 11.02 0.08 0.46
N VAL A 15 10.62 1.26 0.95
CA VAL A 15 9.67 2.14 0.26
C VAL A 15 10.31 2.73 -1.00
N GLU A 16 11.58 3.15 -0.93
CA GLU A 16 12.31 3.66 -2.10
C GLU A 16 12.46 2.58 -3.18
N GLU A 17 12.87 1.37 -2.82
CA GLU A 17 12.97 0.23 -3.73
C GLU A 17 11.62 -0.13 -4.35
N PHE A 18 10.56 -0.12 -3.54
CA PHE A 18 9.19 -0.35 -4.01
C PHE A 18 8.73 0.72 -5.02
N ILE A 19 8.97 2.01 -4.73
CA ILE A 19 8.66 3.11 -5.66
C ILE A 19 9.46 2.95 -6.96
N LEU A 20 10.75 2.61 -6.89
CA LEU A 20 11.59 2.39 -8.06
C LEU A 20 11.06 1.22 -8.91
N PHE A 21 10.68 0.11 -8.27
CA PHE A 21 10.04 -1.01 -8.94
C PHE A 21 8.75 -0.55 -9.64
N CYS A 22 7.88 0.20 -8.96
CA CYS A 22 6.65 0.69 -9.56
C CYS A 22 6.90 1.62 -10.74
N LYS A 23 7.84 2.58 -10.62
CA LYS A 23 8.21 3.51 -11.70
C LYS A 23 8.72 2.79 -12.95
N LYS A 24 9.39 1.65 -12.78
CA LYS A 24 9.91 0.85 -13.90
C LYS A 24 8.82 0.09 -14.66
N ASN A 25 7.73 -0.28 -13.99
CA ASN A 25 6.73 -1.21 -14.53
C ASN A 25 5.36 -0.58 -14.80
N PHE A 26 5.05 0.58 -14.21
CA PHE A 26 3.72 1.17 -14.22
C PHE A 26 3.74 2.68 -14.45
N ILE A 27 2.62 3.21 -14.92
CA ILE A 27 2.39 4.66 -15.00
C ILE A 27 1.83 5.09 -13.64
N ILE A 28 2.63 5.79 -12.86
CA ILE A 28 2.21 6.30 -11.55
C ILE A 28 1.48 7.62 -11.75
N ILE A 29 0.18 7.63 -11.48
CA ILE A 29 -0.66 8.83 -11.54
C ILE A 29 -0.40 9.72 -10.33
N LYS A 30 -0.39 9.12 -9.12
CA LYS A 30 -0.19 9.85 -7.87
C LYS A 30 0.33 8.94 -6.76
N ILE A 31 1.08 9.54 -5.85
CA ILE A 31 1.56 8.90 -4.62
C ILE A 31 1.00 9.70 -3.43
N TYR A 32 0.38 8.97 -2.50
CA TYR A 32 -0.09 9.48 -1.23
C TYR A 32 0.76 8.93 -0.09
N ASP A 33 1.02 9.77 0.90
CA ASP A 33 1.81 9.47 2.09
C ASP A 33 1.25 10.22 3.31
N GLN A 34 1.97 10.22 4.44
CA GLN A 34 1.50 10.89 5.66
C GLN A 34 1.47 12.44 5.56
N ASN A 35 2.13 13.04 4.58
CA ASN A 35 2.13 14.48 4.32
C ASN A 35 1.13 14.88 3.22
N ASN A 36 0.87 13.98 2.28
CA ASN A 36 -0.10 14.14 1.20
C ASN A 36 -1.11 13.00 1.27
N VAL A 37 -2.15 13.21 2.09
CA VAL A 37 -3.19 12.20 2.36
C VAL A 37 -4.29 12.27 1.30
N TYR A 38 -4.77 11.10 0.88
CA TYR A 38 -5.87 10.98 -0.07
C TYR A 38 -7.16 11.57 0.47
N LYS A 39 -7.84 12.34 -0.39
CA LYS A 39 -9.17 12.88 -0.15
C LYS A 39 -10.17 12.26 -1.11
N ARG A 40 -11.45 12.29 -0.76
CA ARG A 40 -12.51 11.76 -1.63
C ARG A 40 -12.49 12.39 -3.04
N ASP A 41 -12.16 13.67 -3.15
CA ASP A 41 -12.14 14.39 -4.43
C ASP A 41 -10.92 14.04 -5.31
N ASP A 42 -9.95 13.30 -4.76
CA ASP A 42 -8.80 12.80 -5.50
C ASP A 42 -9.10 11.57 -6.36
N TYR A 43 -10.32 11.02 -6.26
CA TYR A 43 -10.71 9.85 -7.03
C TYR A 43 -10.50 10.07 -8.54
N ASN A 44 -9.92 9.07 -9.20
CA ASN A 44 -9.63 9.09 -10.63
C ASN A 44 -10.09 7.78 -11.27
N ASP A 45 -11.03 7.87 -12.22
CA ASP A 45 -11.61 6.72 -12.90
C ASP A 45 -10.64 6.01 -13.85
N GLU A 46 -9.58 6.68 -14.29
CA GLU A 46 -8.56 6.16 -15.21
C GLU A 46 -7.51 5.26 -14.51
N VAL A 47 -7.66 5.06 -13.20
CA VAL A 47 -6.77 4.21 -12.40
C VAL A 47 -7.19 2.75 -12.55
N ASP A 48 -6.23 1.91 -12.93
CA ASP A 48 -6.42 0.46 -13.04
C ASP A 48 -6.26 -0.20 -11.67
N PHE A 49 -5.22 0.20 -10.92
CA PHE A 49 -4.90 -0.36 -9.61
C PHE A 49 -4.55 0.68 -8.55
N TYR A 50 -5.01 0.40 -7.35
CA TYR A 50 -4.62 1.06 -6.12
C TYR A 50 -3.69 0.14 -5.34
N ILE A 51 -2.47 0.60 -5.09
CA ILE A 51 -1.45 -0.20 -4.42
C ILE A 51 -1.14 0.43 -3.06
N SER A 52 -1.26 -0.38 -2.02
CA SER A 52 -0.95 0.01 -0.64
C SER A 52 0.32 -0.70 -0.18
N PHE A 53 1.28 0.08 0.33
CA PHE A 53 2.53 -0.44 0.87
C PHE A 53 2.85 0.27 2.19
N LEU A 54 2.72 -0.48 3.29
CA LEU A 54 2.89 0.03 4.67
C LEU A 54 1.96 1.19 5.05
N ASN A 55 0.90 1.48 4.30
CA ASN A 55 -0.02 2.59 4.57
C ASN A 55 -0.68 2.49 5.98
N PRO A 56 -0.61 3.52 6.83
CA PRO A 56 -1.18 3.48 8.18
C PRO A 56 -2.68 3.85 8.20
N TYR A 57 -3.24 4.30 7.08
CA TYR A 57 -4.62 4.80 7.00
C TYR A 57 -5.57 3.79 6.37
N ILE A 58 -6.79 3.70 6.91
CA ILE A 58 -7.87 2.92 6.30
C ILE A 58 -8.50 3.75 5.19
N ILE A 59 -8.49 3.22 3.97
CA ILE A 59 -9.20 3.80 2.83
C ILE A 59 -10.63 3.28 2.84
N LYS A 60 -11.60 4.19 2.98
CA LYS A 60 -13.04 3.86 3.06
C LYS A 60 -13.81 4.23 1.80
N ASP A 61 -13.13 4.69 0.76
CA ASP A 61 -13.78 5.11 -0.49
C ASP A 61 -14.23 3.88 -1.27
N GLU A 62 -15.54 3.62 -1.29
CA GLU A 62 -16.14 2.46 -1.96
C GLU A 62 -15.80 2.41 -3.46
N ARG A 63 -15.57 3.56 -4.09
CA ARG A 63 -15.17 3.64 -5.50
C ARG A 63 -13.78 3.05 -5.73
N ILE A 64 -12.90 3.14 -4.73
CA ILE A 64 -11.58 2.50 -4.74
C ILE A 64 -11.73 1.01 -4.47
N ILE A 65 -12.50 0.64 -3.45
CA ILE A 65 -12.63 -0.77 -2.99
C ILE A 65 -13.17 -1.68 -4.11
N ASN A 66 -13.99 -1.12 -5.02
CA ASN A 66 -14.53 -1.84 -6.17
C ASN A 66 -13.59 -1.88 -7.39
N LYS A 67 -12.38 -1.32 -7.30
CA LYS A 67 -11.32 -1.38 -8.32
C LYS A 67 -10.24 -2.40 -7.92
N GLY A 68 -9.25 -2.62 -8.78
CA GLY A 68 -8.11 -3.45 -8.46
C GLY A 68 -7.33 -2.90 -7.27
N CYS A 69 -7.34 -3.58 -6.12
CA CYS A 69 -6.63 -3.16 -4.92
C CYS A 69 -5.60 -4.21 -4.50
N ILE A 70 -4.35 -3.79 -4.33
CA ILE A 70 -3.25 -4.64 -3.85
C ILE A 70 -2.70 -4.05 -2.57
N ASN A 71 -2.65 -4.83 -1.50
CA ASN A 71 -2.00 -4.43 -0.24
C ASN A 71 -0.84 -5.36 0.07
N PHE A 72 0.35 -4.78 0.23
CA PHE A 72 1.54 -5.51 0.66
C PHE A 72 1.58 -5.56 2.19
N HIS A 73 1.15 -6.69 2.73
CA HIS A 73 1.10 -6.93 4.17
C HIS A 73 2.34 -7.71 4.63
N PRO A 74 3.15 -7.21 5.59
CA PRO A 74 4.45 -7.80 5.94
C PRO A 74 4.31 -8.96 6.94
N SER A 75 3.33 -9.84 6.77
CA SER A 75 3.16 -11.02 7.61
C SER A 75 2.22 -12.05 6.98
N PRO A 76 2.29 -13.32 7.43
CA PRO A 76 1.37 -14.37 6.98
C PRO A 76 -0.12 -14.00 7.13
N PRO A 77 -1.02 -14.58 6.30
CA PRO A 77 -2.44 -14.22 6.27
C PRO A 77 -3.20 -14.33 7.60
N LYS A 78 -2.70 -15.13 8.56
CA LYS A 78 -3.31 -15.28 9.88
C LYS A 78 -3.13 -14.05 10.78
N TYR A 79 -2.14 -13.19 10.53
CA TYR A 79 -1.95 -11.94 11.26
C TYR A 79 -2.53 -10.77 10.50
N LYS A 80 -3.75 -10.38 10.85
CA LYS A 80 -4.40 -9.20 10.29
C LYS A 80 -4.11 -7.97 11.14
N GLY A 81 -4.26 -6.78 10.55
CA GLY A 81 -4.13 -5.51 11.26
C GLY A 81 -2.67 -5.08 11.43
N VAL A 82 -2.36 -4.46 12.57
CA VAL A 82 -1.02 -3.90 12.84
C VAL A 82 -0.11 -4.92 13.53
N CYS A 83 1.21 -4.69 13.44
CA CYS A 83 2.24 -5.50 14.12
C CYS A 83 2.31 -6.98 13.71
N GLY A 84 1.78 -7.35 12.54
CA GLY A 84 1.76 -8.74 12.08
C GLY A 84 3.13 -9.40 12.02
N ALA A 85 4.17 -8.67 11.59
CA ALA A 85 5.55 -9.15 11.57
C ALA A 85 6.11 -9.43 12.98
N SER A 86 5.79 -8.56 13.95
CA SER A 86 6.21 -8.76 15.34
C SER A 86 5.50 -9.95 15.97
N LEU A 87 4.21 -10.14 15.65
CA LEU A 87 3.44 -11.28 16.11
C LEU A 87 3.95 -12.59 15.50
N SER A 88 4.28 -12.63 14.21
CA SER A 88 4.82 -13.83 13.57
C SER A 88 6.14 -14.27 14.22
N LEU A 89 7.03 -13.31 14.49
CA LEU A 89 8.27 -13.57 15.22
C LEU A 89 8.01 -14.06 16.65
N TYR A 90 7.08 -13.42 17.36
CA TYR A 90 6.75 -13.81 18.74
C TYR A 90 6.25 -15.25 18.85
N TYR A 91 5.47 -15.71 17.87
CA TYR A 91 4.94 -17.08 17.83
C TYR A 91 5.88 -18.08 17.15
N ASN A 92 7.11 -17.69 16.79
CA ASN A 92 8.09 -18.51 16.06
C ASN A 92 7.54 -19.11 14.76
N ASP A 93 6.82 -18.29 14.00
CA ASP A 93 6.44 -18.66 12.65
C ASP A 93 7.67 -18.65 11.75
N ASN A 94 7.97 -19.79 11.15
CA ASN A 94 9.10 -19.93 10.23
C ASN A 94 8.76 -19.49 8.78
N ASP A 95 7.53 -19.00 8.55
CA ASP A 95 7.00 -18.64 7.23
C ASP A 95 7.03 -17.11 6.97
N ALA A 96 7.89 -16.35 7.65
CA ALA A 96 8.00 -14.89 7.53
C ALA A 96 8.92 -14.42 6.41
#